data_AF-J2YT97-F1
#
_entry.id   AF-J2YT97-F1
#
_cell.length_a   1.000
_cell.length_b   1.000
_cell.length_c   1.000
_cell.angle_alpha   90.00
_cell.angle_beta   90.00
_cell.angle_gamma   90.00
#
_symmetry.space_group_name_H-M   'P 1'
#
loop_
_entity.id
_entity.type
_entity.pdbx_description
1 polymer ?
#
loop_
_entity_poly.entity_id
_entity_poly.type
_entity_poly.pdbx_seq_one_letter_code
_entity_poly.pdbx_strand_id
1 'polypeptide(L)'
;MSVDAAWALRWIEASAATVAQNRDYLVDLDRAIGDGDHGENMDRGFTAAVAALREAQPGTVAEVLKLVAKTLMSTVGGAAGPLYGTAFLRASKAAGGGDLDGTGVVALIEAALGGIQARGK
;
A
#
# COMPACT_ATOMS: atom_id res chain seq x y z
N MET A 1 -12.27 0.19 19.27
CA MET A 1 -12.07 -0.60 18.03
C MET A 1 -10.57 -0.60 17.81
N SER A 2 -9.91 -1.75 17.92
CA SER A 2 -8.48 -1.88 17.64
C SER A 2 -8.28 -2.28 16.17
N VAL A 3 -7.18 -1.82 15.59
CA VAL A 3 -6.74 -2.19 14.25
C VAL A 3 -5.64 -3.25 14.41
N ASP A 4 -5.97 -4.48 14.06
CA ASP A 4 -5.12 -5.66 14.16
C ASP A 4 -4.63 -6.13 12.78
N ALA A 5 -3.83 -7.21 12.75
CA ALA A 5 -3.32 -7.79 11.51
C ALA A 5 -4.46 -8.23 10.56
N ALA A 6 -5.54 -8.79 11.11
CA ALA A 6 -6.69 -9.22 10.31
C ALA A 6 -7.41 -8.04 9.66
N TRP A 7 -7.53 -6.91 10.36
CA TRP A 7 -8.03 -5.66 9.80
C TRP A 7 -7.12 -5.17 8.67
N ALA A 8 -5.80 -5.17 8.89
CA ALA A 8 -4.84 -4.73 7.87
C ALA A 8 -4.91 -5.61 6.61
N LEU A 9 -5.03 -6.93 6.76
CA LEU A 9 -5.23 -7.85 5.63
C LEU A 9 -6.50 -7.51 4.84
N ARG A 10 -7.65 -7.36 5.53
CA ARG A 10 -8.91 -6.97 4.88
C ARG A 10 -8.81 -5.62 4.16
N TRP A 11 -8.08 -4.67 4.75
CA TRP A 11 -7.88 -3.36 4.14
C TRP A 11 -7.10 -3.46 2.82
N ILE A 12 -6.03 -4.27 2.79
CA ILE A 12 -5.25 -4.48 1.55
C ILE A 12 -6.05 -5.24 0.50
N GLU A 13 -6.84 -6.24 0.89
CA GLU A 13 -7.73 -6.97 -0.04
C GLU A 13 -8.80 -6.03 -0.63
N ALA A 14 -9.42 -5.18 0.19
CA ALA A 14 -10.39 -4.18 -0.28
C ALA A 14 -9.73 -3.13 -1.19
N SER A 15 -8.49 -2.73 -0.89
CA SER A 15 -7.73 -1.80 -1.75
C SER A 15 -7.44 -2.42 -3.11
N ALA A 16 -6.99 -3.68 -3.14
CA ALA A 16 -6.75 -4.41 -4.39
C ALA A 16 -8.04 -4.54 -5.22
N ALA A 17 -9.16 -4.91 -4.59
CA ALA A 17 -10.45 -4.99 -5.26
C ALA A 17 -10.90 -3.63 -5.83
N THR A 18 -10.70 -2.54 -5.08
CA THR A 18 -11.05 -1.19 -5.52
C THR A 18 -10.19 -0.75 -6.71
N VAL A 19 -8.89 -1.01 -6.67
CA VAL A 19 -7.98 -0.73 -7.78
C VAL A 19 -8.37 -1.52 -9.02
N ALA A 20 -8.62 -2.83 -8.88
CA ALA A 20 -9.03 -3.68 -10.00
C ALA A 20 -10.34 -3.20 -10.64
N GLN A 21 -11.33 -2.82 -9.84
CA GLN A 21 -12.61 -2.28 -10.31
C GLN A 21 -12.47 -0.96 -11.08
N ASN A 22 -11.46 -0.15 -10.72
CA ASN A 22 -11.24 1.17 -11.32
C ASN A 22 -10.01 1.20 -12.25
N ARG A 23 -9.46 0.05 -12.62
CA ARG A 23 -8.20 -0.05 -13.37
C ARG A 23 -8.23 0.77 -14.65
N ASP A 24 -9.24 0.56 -15.48
CA ASP A 24 -9.36 1.22 -16.77
C ASP A 24 -9.59 2.73 -16.61
N TYR A 25 -10.35 3.13 -15.57
CA TYR A 25 -10.52 4.54 -15.24
C TYR A 25 -9.21 5.22 -14.84
N LEU A 26 -8.37 4.55 -14.04
CA LEU A 26 -7.04 5.04 -13.67
C LEU A 26 -6.10 5.13 -14.88
N VAL A 27 -6.18 4.17 -15.80
CA VAL A 27 -5.46 4.21 -17.09
C VAL A 27 -5.89 5.43 -17.91
N ASP A 28 -7.19 5.71 -18.00
CA ASP A 28 -7.69 6.84 -18.78
C ASP A 28 -7.32 8.21 -18.17
N LEU A 29 -7.36 8.33 -16.83
CA LEU A 29 -6.88 9.53 -16.15
C LEU A 29 -5.38 9.77 -16.39
N ASP A 30 -4.59 8.71 -16.30
CA ASP A 30 -3.14 8.80 -16.49
C ASP A 30 -2.78 9.07 -17.96
N ARG A 31 -3.50 8.47 -18.92
CA ARG A 31 -3.29 8.74 -20.35
C ARG A 31 -3.51 10.22 -20.71
N ALA A 32 -4.38 10.92 -19.98
CA ALA A 32 -4.64 12.33 -20.25
C ALA A 32 -3.42 13.24 -19.96
N ILE A 33 -2.52 12.84 -19.07
CA ILE A 33 -1.39 13.68 -18.59
C ILE A 33 -0.07 12.92 -18.39
N GLY A 34 -0.01 11.66 -18.81
CA GLY A 34 1.06 10.71 -18.55
C GLY A 34 1.13 9.64 -19.65
N ASP A 35 1.60 8.44 -19.32
CA ASP A 35 1.78 7.34 -20.28
C ASP A 35 0.63 6.32 -20.26
N GLY A 36 -0.31 6.46 -19.33
CA GLY A 36 -1.52 5.63 -19.28
C GLY A 36 -1.25 4.24 -18.71
N ASP A 37 -0.21 4.09 -17.88
CA ASP A 37 0.17 2.82 -17.28
C ASP A 37 -0.24 2.70 -15.80
N HIS A 38 -0.73 3.78 -15.19
CA HIS A 38 -0.96 3.83 -13.75
C HIS A 38 -1.91 2.74 -13.24
N GLY A 39 -3.07 2.57 -13.88
CA GLY A 39 -4.05 1.57 -13.46
C GLY A 39 -3.51 0.14 -13.53
N GLU A 40 -2.84 -0.22 -14.64
CA GLU A 40 -2.19 -1.53 -14.83
C GLU A 40 -1.08 -1.76 -13.81
N ASN A 41 -0.26 -0.74 -13.55
CA ASN A 41 0.83 -0.80 -12.58
C ASN A 41 0.30 -1.04 -11.16
N MET A 42 -0.75 -0.33 -10.76
CA MET A 42 -1.34 -0.46 -9.42
C MET A 42 -2.08 -1.79 -9.25
N ASP A 43 -2.84 -2.25 -10.25
CA ASP A 43 -3.56 -3.52 -10.21
C ASP A 43 -2.57 -4.70 -10.09
N ARG A 44 -1.51 -4.70 -10.90
CA ARG A 44 -0.43 -5.69 -10.82
C ARG A 44 0.23 -5.70 -9.44
N GLY A 45 0.53 -4.52 -8.89
CA GLY A 45 1.20 -4.41 -7.60
C GLY A 45 0.36 -4.89 -6.43
N PHE A 46 -0.90 -4.48 -6.35
CA PHE A 46 -1.80 -4.90 -5.28
C PHE A 46 -2.20 -6.37 -5.39
N THR A 47 -2.38 -6.89 -6.61
CA THR A 47 -2.60 -8.33 -6.82
C THR A 47 -1.42 -9.16 -6.31
N ALA A 48 -0.19 -8.75 -6.63
CA ALA A 48 1.02 -9.39 -6.11
C ALA A 48 1.13 -9.26 -4.58
N ALA A 49 0.76 -8.11 -4.01
CA ALA A 49 0.79 -7.90 -2.57
C ALA A 49 -0.20 -8.83 -1.83
N VAL A 50 -1.43 -8.97 -2.34
CA VAL A 50 -2.42 -9.91 -1.79
C VAL A 50 -1.92 -11.35 -1.86
N ALA A 51 -1.33 -11.76 -2.99
CA ALA A 51 -0.74 -13.10 -3.12
C ALA A 51 0.36 -13.36 -2.09
N ALA A 52 1.29 -12.40 -1.93
CA ALA A 52 2.37 -12.50 -0.95
C ALA A 52 1.84 -12.56 0.50
N LEU A 53 0.80 -11.79 0.82
CA LEU A 53 0.17 -11.80 2.15
C LEU A 53 -0.50 -13.14 2.47
N ARG A 54 -1.15 -13.77 1.48
CA ARG A 54 -1.76 -15.10 1.63
C ARG A 54 -0.74 -16.18 1.92
N GLU A 55 0.44 -16.09 1.30
CA GLU A 55 1.55 -17.03 1.54
C GLU A 55 2.23 -16.80 2.89
N ALA A 56 2.53 -15.54 3.23
CA ALA A 56 3.34 -15.21 4.40
C ALA A 56 2.55 -15.22 5.73
N GLN A 57 1.23 -15.00 5.69
CA GLN A 57 0.34 -14.98 6.87
C GLN A 57 0.89 -14.17 8.06
N PRO A 58 1.23 -12.87 7.85
CA PRO A 58 1.83 -12.04 8.88
C PRO A 58 0.95 -11.88 10.13
N GLY A 59 1.57 -11.81 11.30
CA GLY A 59 0.89 -11.77 12.60
C GLY A 59 0.61 -10.36 13.12
N THR A 60 1.21 -9.33 12.51
CA THR A 60 1.09 -7.93 12.98
C THR A 60 0.78 -6.96 11.84
N VAL A 61 0.21 -5.80 12.18
CA VAL A 61 -0.04 -4.71 11.23
C VAL A 61 1.26 -4.28 10.55
N ALA A 62 2.35 -4.13 11.30
CA ALA A 62 3.64 -3.72 10.74
C ALA A 62 4.17 -4.73 9.71
N GLU A 63 4.02 -6.04 9.95
CA GLU A 63 4.45 -7.07 9.01
C GLU A 63 3.61 -7.06 7.73
N VAL A 64 2.28 -6.89 7.83
CA VAL A 64 1.40 -6.72 6.67
C VAL A 64 1.87 -5.55 5.82
N LEU A 65 2.02 -4.37 6.42
CA LEU A 65 2.40 -3.16 5.69
C LEU A 65 3.83 -3.25 5.13
N LYS A 66 4.75 -3.93 5.83
CA LYS A 66 6.13 -4.14 5.35
C LYS A 66 6.16 -5.03 4.11
N LEU A 67 5.33 -6.08 4.07
CA LEU A 67 5.26 -6.97 2.93
C LEU A 67 4.66 -6.23 1.73
N VAL A 68 3.55 -5.51 1.93
CA VAL A 68 2.96 -4.64 0.90
C VAL A 68 3.99 -3.65 0.36
N ALA A 69 4.71 -2.95 1.25
CA ALA A 69 5.75 -2.00 0.87
C ALA A 69 6.78 -2.64 -0.08
N LYS A 70 7.36 -3.77 0.32
CA LYS A 70 8.36 -4.48 -0.48
C LYS A 70 7.80 -4.90 -1.84
N THR A 71 6.58 -5.45 -1.86
CA THR A 71 5.95 -5.93 -3.09
C THR A 71 5.66 -4.78 -4.04
N LEU A 72 5.11 -3.66 -3.57
CA LEU A 72 4.83 -2.51 -4.43
C LEU A 72 6.12 -1.90 -5.00
N MET A 73 7.19 -1.83 -4.20
CA MET A 73 8.50 -1.34 -4.68
C MET A 73 9.11 -2.19 -5.80
N SER A 74 8.80 -3.49 -5.86
CA SER A 74 9.35 -4.39 -6.88
C SER A 74 8.43 -4.65 -8.07
N THR A 75 7.13 -4.37 -7.97
CA THR A 75 6.13 -4.76 -8.98
C THR A 75 5.42 -3.60 -9.66
N VAL A 76 5.29 -2.46 -8.98
CA VAL A 76 4.70 -1.24 -9.53
C VAL A 76 5.79 -0.45 -10.25
N GLY A 77 5.57 -0.17 -11.53
CA GLY A 77 6.46 0.64 -12.36
C GLY A 77 6.36 2.14 -12.07
N GLY A 78 7.20 2.92 -12.76
CA GLY A 78 7.14 4.37 -12.72
C GLY A 78 7.38 4.99 -11.34
N ALA A 79 6.83 6.19 -11.13
CA ALA A 79 6.97 6.93 -9.87
C ALA A 79 6.13 6.33 -8.72
N ALA A 80 5.01 5.68 -9.04
CA ALA A 80 4.07 5.18 -8.05
C ALA A 80 4.68 4.10 -7.14
N GLY A 81 5.48 3.19 -7.69
CA GLY A 81 6.09 2.10 -6.91
C GLY A 81 6.98 2.58 -5.77
N PRO A 82 8.00 3.43 -6.03
CA PRO A 82 8.81 4.03 -4.98
C PRO A 82 8.02 4.90 -3.99
N LEU A 83 6.99 5.63 -4.44
CA LEU A 83 6.17 6.49 -3.58
C LEU A 83 5.31 5.68 -2.61
N TYR A 84 4.41 4.82 -3.13
CA TYR A 84 3.54 3.99 -2.28
C TYR A 84 4.35 2.98 -1.48
N GLY A 85 5.39 2.38 -2.07
CA GLY A 85 6.33 1.53 -1.36
C GLY A 85 6.98 2.21 -0.16
N THR A 86 7.44 3.45 -0.33
CA THR A 86 8.00 4.24 0.78
C THR A 86 6.92 4.59 1.80
N ALA A 87 5.71 4.93 1.36
CA ALA A 87 4.58 5.23 2.24
C ALA A 87 4.26 4.05 3.18
N PHE A 88 4.04 2.86 2.62
CA PHE A 88 3.77 1.64 3.38
C PHE A 88 4.96 1.24 4.27
N LEU A 89 6.20 1.47 3.83
CA LEU A 89 7.38 1.17 4.64
C LEU A 89 7.49 2.07 5.87
N ARG A 90 7.13 3.36 5.74
CA ARG A 90 7.13 4.29 6.87
C ARG A 90 5.97 4.01 7.83
N ALA A 91 4.78 3.76 7.27
CA ALA A 91 3.61 3.30 8.01
C ALA A 91 3.90 2.03 8.83
N SER A 92 4.55 1.04 8.22
CA SER A 92 4.98 -0.21 8.89
C SER A 92 5.86 0.06 10.11
N LYS A 93 6.83 0.99 9.99
CA LYS A 93 7.71 1.35 11.12
C LYS A 93 6.96 2.05 12.25
N ALA A 94 5.96 2.87 11.91
CA ALA A 94 5.14 3.58 12.89
C ALA A 94 4.14 2.64 13.61
N ALA A 95 3.67 1.59 12.94
CA ALA A 95 2.72 0.64 13.52
C ALA A 95 3.32 -0.20 14.68
N GLY A 96 4.63 -0.42 14.72
CA GLY A 96 5.26 -1.21 15.80
C GLY A 96 4.79 -2.67 15.83
N GLY A 97 4.77 -3.30 17.00
CA GLY A 97 4.50 -4.75 17.13
C GLY A 97 3.10 -5.14 17.62
N GLY A 98 2.24 -4.16 17.95
CA GLY A 98 0.93 -4.40 18.56
C GLY A 98 -0.24 -3.89 17.71
N ASP A 99 -1.45 -4.12 18.20
CA ASP A 99 -2.64 -3.53 17.63
C ASP A 99 -2.64 -2.00 17.77
N LEU A 100 -3.27 -1.30 16.82
CA LEU A 100 -3.34 0.15 16.81
C LEU A 100 -4.68 0.63 17.35
N ASP A 101 -4.64 1.71 18.11
CA ASP A 101 -5.80 2.54 18.41
C ASP A 101 -5.89 3.72 17.41
N GLY A 102 -6.80 4.66 17.66
CA GLY A 102 -6.95 5.83 16.80
C GLY A 102 -5.68 6.67 16.69
N THR A 103 -4.90 6.80 17.76
CA THR A 103 -3.62 7.53 17.76
C THR A 103 -2.58 6.81 16.90
N GLY A 104 -2.53 5.48 17.00
CA GLY A 104 -1.67 4.64 16.16
C GLY A 104 -2.00 4.76 14.67
N VAL A 105 -3.29 4.86 14.30
CA VAL A 105 -3.70 5.09 12.91
C VAL A 105 -3.27 6.47 12.41
N VAL A 106 -3.39 7.52 13.22
CA VAL A 106 -2.89 8.86 12.86
C VAL A 106 -1.40 8.83 12.60
N ALA A 107 -0.61 8.25 13.51
CA ALA A 107 0.83 8.14 13.38
C ALA A 107 1.26 7.36 12.12
N LEU A 108 0.50 6.31 11.76
CA LEU A 108 0.71 5.52 10.54
C LEU A 108 0.55 6.39 9.29
N ILE A 109 -0.54 7.17 9.20
CA ILE A 109 -0.84 8.04 8.06
C ILE A 109 0.17 9.18 7.95
N GLU A 110 0.53 9.82 9.07
CA GLU A 110 1.56 10.87 9.11
C GLU A 110 2.91 10.35 8.64
N ALA A 111 3.31 9.14 9.08
CA ALA A 111 4.54 8.52 8.64
C ALA A 111 4.52 8.19 7.14
N ALA A 112 3.40 7.68 6.62
CA ALA A 112 3.21 7.42 5.20
C ALA A 112 3.35 8.72 4.37
N LEU A 113 2.67 9.79 4.78
CA LEU A 113 2.74 11.11 4.16
C LEU A 113 4.18 11.64 4.13
N GLY A 114 4.86 11.63 5.28
CA GLY A 114 6.26 12.06 5.35
C GLY A 114 7.19 11.21 4.47
N GLY A 115 6.85 9.93 4.28
CA GLY A 115 7.53 9.05 3.33
C GLY A 115 7.38 9.47 1.88
N ILE A 116 6.15 9.80 1.47
CA ILE A 116 5.85 10.30 0.12
C ILE A 116 6.55 11.63 -0.12
N GLN A 117 6.42 12.60 0.79
CA GLN A 117 7.06 13.91 0.67
C GLN A 117 8.58 13.81 0.55
N ALA A 118 9.22 13.02 1.42
CA ALA A 118 10.67 12.84 1.37
C ALA A 118 11.15 12.16 0.07
N ARG A 119 10.33 11.29 -0.53
CA ARG A 119 10.67 10.58 -1.76
C ARG A 119 10.38 11.40 -3.01
N GLY A 120 9.25 12.12 -3.03
CA GLY A 120 8.71 12.86 -4.16
C GLY A 120 9.25 14.28 -4.33
N LYS A 121 9.78 14.87 -3.23
CA LYS A 121 10.13 16.29 -3.10
C LYS A 121 8.93 17.22 -3.18
#